data_AF-A0A6B2C390-F1
#
_entry.id   AF-A0A6B2C390-F1
#
_cell.length_a   1.000
_cell.length_b   1.000
_cell.length_c   1.000
_cell.angle_alpha   90.00
_cell.angle_beta   90.00
_cell.angle_gamma   90.00
#
_symmetry.space_group_name_H-M   'P 1'
#
loop_
_entity.id
_entity.type
_entity.pdbx_description
1 polymer ?
#
loop_
_entity_poly.entity_id
_entity_poly.type
_entity_poly.pdbx_seq_one_letter_code
_entity_poly.pdbx_strand_id
1 'polypeptide(L)'
;MPEEILYANLDDLLAKLKKLVERSEECRIKVNKDNVKLKVRTKRKLYTAVLTSEKSGVPKEALADKAKELASSAGCKNIVEIQ
;
A
#
# COMPACT_ATOMS: atom_id res chain seq x y z
N MET A 1 -14.88 0.46 -10.39
CA MET A 1 -14.97 0.20 -8.94
C MET A 1 -13.58 0.03 -8.37
N PRO A 2 -13.28 0.62 -7.19
CA PRO A 2 -12.03 0.36 -6.48
C PRO A 2 -11.97 -1.10 -6.00
N GLU A 3 -10.79 -1.70 -6.00
CA GLU A 3 -10.55 -3.07 -5.53
C GLU A 3 -9.67 -3.04 -4.27
N GLU A 4 -10.01 -3.90 -3.32
CA GLU A 4 -9.19 -4.09 -2.12
C GLU A 4 -8.20 -5.23 -2.34
N ILE A 5 -6.93 -4.99 -1.99
CA ILE A 5 -5.89 -6.00 -2.03
C ILE A 5 -5.98 -6.77 -0.73
N LEU A 6 -6.54 -7.97 -0.79
CA LEU A 6 -6.49 -8.93 0.31
C LEU A 6 -5.12 -9.59 0.33
N TYR A 7 -4.50 -9.65 1.51
CA TYR A 7 -3.20 -10.27 1.73
C TYR A 7 -3.20 -11.05 3.04
N ALA A 8 -2.45 -12.16 3.07
CA ALA A 8 -2.30 -12.99 4.27
C ALA A 8 -1.16 -12.49 5.17
N ASN A 9 -0.07 -11.99 4.57
CA ASN A 9 1.10 -11.44 5.25
C ASN A 9 1.74 -10.33 4.40
N LEU A 10 2.76 -9.65 4.95
CA LEU A 10 3.42 -8.53 4.26
C LEU A 10 4.17 -8.96 2.99
N ASP A 11 4.68 -10.19 2.93
CA ASP A 11 5.37 -10.71 1.75
C ASP A 11 4.41 -10.96 0.58
N ASP A 12 3.24 -11.53 0.84
CA ASP A 12 2.16 -11.69 -0.14
C ASP A 12 1.67 -10.33 -0.64
N LEU A 13 1.54 -9.36 0.27
CA LEU A 13 1.21 -7.99 -0.10
C LEU A 13 2.27 -7.41 -1.03
N LEU A 14 3.56 -7.53 -0.70
CA LEU A 14 4.65 -7.01 -1.53
C LEU A 14 4.67 -7.66 -2.92
N ALA A 15 4.46 -8.98 -3.02
CA ALA A 15 4.40 -9.68 -4.29
C ALA A 15 3.23 -9.20 -5.17
N LYS A 16 2.05 -8.97 -4.57
CA LYS A 16 0.89 -8.40 -5.25
C LYS A 16 1.14 -6.97 -5.68
N LEU A 17 1.76 -6.16 -4.83
CA LEU A 17 2.10 -4.78 -5.15
C LEU A 17 3.08 -4.70 -6.32
N LYS A 18 4.16 -5.50 -6.35
CA LYS A 18 5.11 -5.52 -7.48
C LYS A 18 4.41 -5.73 -8.83
N LYS A 19 3.48 -6.70 -8.90
CA LYS A 19 2.68 -6.96 -10.12
C LYS A 19 1.79 -5.78 -10.52
N LEU A 20 1.25 -5.06 -9.54
CA LEU A 20 0.38 -3.90 -9.79
C LEU A 20 1.20 -2.65 -10.16
N VAL A 21 2.38 -2.50 -9.57
CA VAL A 21 3.25 -1.33 -9.74
C VAL A 21 3.83 -1.24 -11.15
N GLU A 22 4.14 -2.37 -11.79
CA GLU A 22 4.54 -2.42 -13.21
C GLU A 22 3.52 -1.73 -14.14
N ARG A 23 2.25 -1.71 -13.74
CA ARG A 23 1.13 -1.12 -14.50
C ARG A 23 0.57 0.13 -13.84
N SER A 24 1.21 0.60 -12.77
CA SER A 24 0.76 1.73 -11.99
C SER A 24 1.19 3.04 -12.61
N GLU A 25 0.31 4.02 -12.50
CA GLU A 25 0.61 5.41 -12.86
C GLU A 25 0.99 6.20 -11.61
N GLU A 26 0.43 5.82 -10.45
CA GLU A 26 0.61 6.55 -9.21
C GLU A 26 0.41 5.65 -7.98
N CYS A 27 1.18 5.89 -6.92
CA CYS A 27 0.98 5.27 -5.62
C CYS A 27 0.70 6.34 -4.57
N ARG A 28 -0.40 6.21 -3.84
CA ARG A 28 -0.78 7.15 -2.77
C ARG A 28 -0.81 6.42 -1.44
N ILE A 29 -0.14 6.96 -0.44
CA ILE A 29 -0.20 6.46 0.93
C ILE A 29 -1.11 7.41 1.69
N LYS A 30 -2.22 6.88 2.19
CA LYS A 30 -3.13 7.62 3.06
C LYS A 30 -3.00 7.14 4.49
N VAL A 31 -2.55 8.02 5.38
CA VAL A 31 -2.43 7.73 6.81
C VAL A 31 -3.74 8.12 7.48
N ASN A 32 -4.44 7.17 8.09
CA ASN A 32 -5.58 7.47 8.97
C ASN A 32 -5.17 7.23 10.42
N LYS A 33 -6.04 7.64 11.36
CA LYS A 33 -5.81 7.53 12.81
C LYS A 33 -5.50 6.10 13.28
N ASP A 34 -6.10 5.09 12.65
CA ASP A 34 -6.00 3.69 13.08
C ASP A 34 -5.39 2.74 12.03
N ASN A 35 -5.24 3.19 10.79
CA ASN A 35 -4.73 2.36 9.70
C ASN A 35 -4.04 3.19 8.62
N VAL A 36 -3.22 2.53 7.81
CA VAL A 36 -2.57 3.14 6.65
C VAL A 36 -3.11 2.46 5.39
N LYS A 37 -3.56 3.24 4.42
CA LYS A 37 -4.08 2.75 3.13
C LYS A 37 -3.07 3.03 2.04
N LEU A 38 -2.50 1.98 1.48
CA LEU A 38 -1.64 2.06 0.31
C LEU A 38 -2.48 1.86 -0.94
N LYS A 39 -2.60 2.91 -1.74
CA LYS A 39 -3.47 2.97 -2.91
C LYS A 39 -2.61 2.98 -4.17
N VAL A 40 -2.73 1.95 -5.00
CA VAL A 40 -2.06 1.86 -6.29
C VAL A 40 -3.07 2.17 -7.38
N ARG A 41 -2.87 3.30 -8.08
CA ARG A 41 -3.69 3.67 -9.23
C ARG A 41 -3.09 3.06 -10.49
N THR A 42 -3.89 2.27 -11.19
CA THR A 42 -3.61 1.80 -12.54
C THR A 42 -4.56 2.49 -13.52
N LYS A 43 -4.28 2.40 -14.83
CA LYS A 43 -5.15 2.91 -15.89
C LYS A 43 -6.62 2.50 -15.78
N ARG A 44 -6.88 1.29 -15.26
CA ARG A 44 -8.23 0.70 -15.20
C ARG A 44 -8.89 0.81 -13.82
N LYS A 45 -8.11 0.62 -12.75
CA LYS A 45 -8.65 0.46 -11.39
C LYS A 45 -7.74 1.08 -10.34
N LEU A 46 -8.34 1.42 -9.20
CA LEU A 46 -7.65 1.81 -7.99
C LEU A 46 -7.62 0.59 -7.06
N TYR A 47 -6.42 0.09 -6.77
CA TYR A 47 -6.22 -0.99 -5.81
C TYR A 47 -5.83 -0.39 -4.45
N THR A 48 -6.42 -0.87 -3.36
CA THR A 48 -6.15 -0.37 -2.01
C THR A 48 -5.75 -1.52 -1.10
N ALA A 49 -4.56 -1.45 -0.51
CA ALA A 49 -4.15 -2.31 0.59
C ALA A 49 -4.33 -1.56 1.91
N VAL A 50 -5.06 -2.16 2.85
CA VAL A 50 -5.24 -1.60 4.20
C VAL A 50 -4.26 -2.27 5.16
N LEU A 51 -3.31 -1.49 5.66
CA LEU A 51 -2.34 -1.88 6.68
C LEU A 51 -2.88 -1.50 8.05
N THR A 52 -2.98 -2.50 8.92
CA THR A 52 -3.37 -2.36 10.33
C THR A 52 -2.27 -2.97 11.19
N SER A 53 -2.11 -2.50 12.42
CA SER A 53 -1.09 -3.01 13.34
C SER A 53 -1.22 -4.51 13.59
N GLU A 54 -2.45 -5.03 13.59
CA GLU A 54 -2.74 -6.45 13.76
C GLU A 54 -2.26 -7.31 12.57
N LYS A 55 -2.45 -6.84 11.34
CA LYS A 55 -2.05 -7.58 10.12
C LYS A 55 -0.59 -7.42 9.77
N SER A 56 0.02 -6.29 10.11
CA SER A 56 1.43 -6.03 9.80
C SER A 56 2.37 -6.45 10.92
N GLY A 57 1.89 -6.63 12.15
CA GLY A 57 2.72 -6.85 13.33
C GLY A 57 3.57 -5.63 13.70
N VAL A 58 3.26 -4.46 13.15
CA VAL A 58 4.01 -3.21 13.35
C VAL A 58 3.19 -2.23 14.18
N PRO A 59 3.79 -1.50 15.14
CA PRO A 59 3.10 -0.45 15.90
C PRO A 59 2.47 0.59 14.97
N LYS A 60 1.35 1.20 15.40
CA LYS A 60 0.61 2.19 14.59
C LYS A 60 1.50 3.32 14.07
N GLU A 61 2.43 3.79 14.89
CA GLU A 61 3.37 4.87 14.58
C GLU A 61 4.32 4.49 13.42
N ALA A 62 4.75 3.22 13.36
CA ALA A 62 5.65 2.71 12.33
C ALA A 62 4.92 2.16 11.08
N LEU A 63 3.57 2.16 11.05
CA LEU A 63 2.80 1.72 9.88
C LEU A 63 3.04 2.60 8.65
N ALA A 64 3.19 3.91 8.85
CA ALA A 64 3.41 4.86 7.76
C ALA A 64 4.77 4.61 7.09
N ASP A 65 5.82 4.45 7.89
CA ASP A 65 7.16 4.13 7.41
C ASP A 65 7.20 2.76 6.72
N LYS A 66 6.55 1.75 7.31
CA LYS A 66 6.46 0.43 6.68
C LYS A 66 5.71 0.47 5.35
N ALA A 67 4.65 1.26 5.24
CA ALA A 67 3.94 1.45 3.98
C ALA A 67 4.82 2.12 2.92
N LYS A 68 5.65 3.09 3.31
CA LYS A 68 6.63 3.74 2.41
C LYS A 68 7.71 2.76 1.96
N GLU A 69 8.23 1.96 2.87
CA GLU A 69 9.19 0.90 2.55
C GLU A 69 8.60 -0.11 1.55
N LEU A 70 7.36 -0.55 1.78
CA LEU A 70 6.66 -1.49 0.89
C LEU A 70 6.39 -0.86 -0.48
N ALA A 71 5.95 0.39 -0.53
CA ALA A 71 5.74 1.11 -1.79
C ALA A 71 7.05 1.25 -2.58
N SER A 72 8.14 1.63 -1.90
CA SER A 72 9.47 1.78 -2.50
C SER A 72 10.01 0.43 -2.99
N SER A 73 9.90 -0.62 -2.16
CA SER A 73 10.31 -1.98 -2.49
C SER A 73 9.47 -2.62 -3.60
N ALA A 74 8.23 -2.16 -3.77
CA ALA A 74 7.38 -2.57 -4.89
C ALA A 74 7.73 -1.82 -6.19
N GLY A 75 8.48 -0.72 -6.12
CA GLY A 75 8.91 0.08 -7.28
C GLY A 75 8.01 1.27 -7.61
N CYS A 76 7.20 1.75 -6.67
CA CYS A 76 6.32 2.91 -6.88
C CYS A 76 7.13 4.17 -7.18
N LYS A 77 7.00 4.73 -8.38
CA LYS A 77 7.81 5.89 -8.81
C LYS A 77 7.34 7.24 -8.24
N ASN A 78 6.05 7.35 -7.89
CA ASN A 78 5.43 8.59 -7.40
C ASN A 78 4.64 8.27 -6.13
N ILE A 79 5.31 8.25 -4.99
CA ILE A 79 4.67 8.04 -3.68
C ILE A 79 4.18 9.38 -3.15
N VAL A 80 2.87 9.58 -3.12
CA VAL A 80 2.25 10.78 -2.54
C VAL A 80 1.66 10.41 -1.19
N GLU A 81 2.15 11.05 -0.13
CA GLU A 81 1.58 10.92 1.21
C GLU A 81 0.44 11.93 1.40
N ILE A 82 -0.72 11.45 1.83
CA ILE A 82 -1.92 12.26 2.06
C ILE A 82 -2.37 11.99 3.50
N GLN A 83 -2.45 13.05 4.29
CA GLN A 83 -3.02 13.02 5.64
C GLN A 83 -4.56 12.99 5.59
#